data_AF-A0A441TNG0-F1
#
_entry.id   AF-A0A441TNG0-F1
#
_cell.length_a   1.000
_cell.length_b   1.000
_cell.length_c   1.000
_cell.angle_alpha   90.00
_cell.angle_beta   90.00
_cell.angle_gamma   90.00
#
_symmetry.space_group_name_H-M   'P 1'
#
loop_
_entity.id
_entity.type
_entity.pdbx_description
1 polymer ?
#
loop_
_entity_poly.entity_id
_entity_poly.type
_entity_poly.pdbx_seq_one_letter_code
_entity_poly.pdbx_strand_id
1 'polypeptide(L)'
;SNDKRIDYVEFSVGDIARSRDFYGKAFGWSFKDYGPSYCEFNDGRLTGGFALGGQGRAAGGPLVILYADKLDETQRHVEKAGGKIV
;
A
#
# COMPACT_ATOMS: atom_id res chain seq x y z
N SER A 1 -16.79 5.00 -10.84
CA SER A 1 -15.75 5.96 -10.40
C SER A 1 -15.09 5.41 -9.15
N ASN A 2 -13.76 5.57 -9.04
CA ASN A 2 -12.94 5.18 -7.88
C ASN A 2 -12.63 6.37 -6.96
N ASP A 3 -13.18 7.55 -7.21
CA ASP A 3 -12.94 8.77 -6.44
C ASP A 3 -13.13 8.55 -4.93
N LYS A 4 -12.11 8.96 -4.16
CA LYS A 4 -12.03 8.89 -2.69
C LYS A 4 -12.09 7.47 -2.11
N ARG A 5 -11.67 6.46 -2.87
CA ARG A 5 -11.56 5.05 -2.42
C ARG A 5 -10.10 4.62 -2.32
N ILE A 6 -9.86 3.54 -1.59
CA ILE A 6 -8.55 2.89 -1.53
C ILE A 6 -8.19 2.38 -2.92
N ASP A 7 -7.03 2.80 -3.38
CA ASP A 7 -6.47 2.46 -4.69
C ASP A 7 -5.28 1.52 -4.55
N TYR A 8 -4.50 1.70 -3.48
CA TYR A 8 -3.28 0.92 -3.24
C TYR A 8 -3.00 0.78 -1.75
N VAL A 9 -2.46 -0.37 -1.35
CA VAL A 9 -2.02 -0.63 0.03
C VAL A 9 -0.60 -1.17 0.00
N GLU A 10 0.29 -0.59 0.79
CA GLU A 10 1.66 -1.06 0.92
C GLU A 10 1.95 -1.52 2.35
N PHE A 11 2.44 -2.76 2.45
CA PHE A 11 2.90 -3.38 3.67
C PHE A 11 4.42 -3.25 3.78
N SER A 12 4.90 -2.74 4.91
CA SER A 12 6.31 -2.84 5.25
C SER A 12 6.60 -4.26 5.76
N VAL A 13 7.51 -4.98 5.09
CA VAL A 13 7.87 -6.36 5.43
C VAL A 13 9.36 -6.47 5.72
N GLY A 14 9.73 -7.37 6.64
CA GLY A 14 11.14 -7.69 6.90
C GLY A 14 11.77 -8.67 5.90
N ASP A 15 10.93 -9.35 5.11
CA ASP A 15 11.35 -10.32 4.11
C ASP A 15 10.27 -10.43 3.02
N ILE A 16 10.61 -9.97 1.81
CA ILE A 16 9.71 -9.98 0.65
C ILE A 16 9.45 -11.40 0.16
N ALA A 17 10.48 -12.25 0.08
CA ALA A 17 10.36 -13.60 -0.43
C ALA A 17 9.43 -14.45 0.46
N ARG A 18 9.62 -14.37 1.79
CA ARG A 18 8.75 -15.04 2.76
C ARG A 18 7.31 -14.54 2.69
N SER A 19 7.12 -13.24 2.49
CA SER A 19 5.77 -12.65 2.38
C SER A 19 5.07 -13.13 1.11
N ARG A 20 5.73 -13.11 -0.04
CA ARG A 20 5.18 -13.64 -1.30
C ARG A 20 4.77 -15.10 -1.19
N ASP A 21 5.64 -15.93 -0.61
CA ASP A 21 5.37 -17.36 -0.44
C ASP A 21 4.10 -17.59 0.41
N PHE A 22 4.00 -16.87 1.53
CA PHE A 22 2.84 -16.94 2.41
C PHE A 22 1.55 -16.50 1.70
N TYR A 23 1.51 -15.28 1.15
CA TYR A 23 0.28 -14.74 0.55
C TYR A 23 -0.11 -15.46 -0.75
N GLY A 24 0.87 -15.93 -1.52
CA GLY A 24 0.65 -16.74 -2.71
C GLY A 24 0.03 -18.09 -2.37
N LYS A 25 0.57 -18.80 -1.36
CA LYS A 25 0.04 -20.11 -0.94
C LYS A 25 -1.29 -20.02 -0.22
N ALA A 26 -1.42 -19.08 0.70
CA ALA A 26 -2.60 -18.98 1.57
C ALA A 26 -3.82 -18.41 0.83
N PHE A 27 -3.60 -17.47 -0.09
CA PHE A 27 -4.68 -16.68 -0.70
C PHE A 27 -4.65 -16.66 -2.23
N GLY A 28 -3.68 -17.30 -2.88
CA GLY A 28 -3.58 -17.33 -4.34
C GLY A 28 -3.19 -15.99 -4.95
N TRP A 29 -2.54 -15.10 -4.19
CA TRP A 29 -2.11 -13.80 -4.70
C TRP A 29 -1.00 -13.95 -5.74
N SER A 30 -0.94 -12.99 -6.67
CA SER A 30 0.09 -12.92 -7.69
C SER A 30 1.03 -11.74 -7.44
N PHE A 31 2.24 -11.79 -8.02
CA PHE A 31 3.31 -10.86 -7.66
C PHE A 31 4.10 -10.38 -8.88
N LYS A 32 4.56 -9.13 -8.82
CA LYS A 32 5.45 -8.52 -9.80
C LYS A 32 6.62 -7.83 -9.10
N ASP A 33 7.83 -8.24 -9.45
CA ASP A 33 9.05 -7.73 -8.84
C ASP A 33 9.54 -6.45 -9.54
N TYR A 34 9.91 -5.44 -8.75
CA TYR A 34 10.51 -4.19 -9.25
C TYR A 34 11.92 -3.95 -8.70
N GLY A 35 12.46 -4.90 -7.95
CA GLY A 35 13.80 -4.84 -7.39
C GLY A 35 13.92 -5.62 -6.08
N PRO A 36 15.11 -5.64 -5.46
CA PRO A 36 15.34 -6.41 -4.23
C PRO A 36 14.61 -5.86 -3.01
N SER A 37 14.18 -4.59 -3.04
CA SER A 37 13.53 -3.89 -1.93
C SER A 37 12.03 -3.65 -2.13
N TYR A 38 11.47 -4.06 -3.27
CA TYR A 38 10.07 -3.81 -3.59
C TYR A 38 9.43 -4.87 -4.49
N CYS A 39 8.24 -5.32 -4.11
CA CYS A 39 7.42 -6.25 -4.87
C CYS A 39 5.96 -5.80 -4.83
N GLU A 40 5.30 -5.73 -5.97
CA GLU A 40 3.86 -5.52 -6.04
C GLU A 40 3.13 -6.87 -5.89
N PHE A 41 2.05 -6.88 -5.12
CA PHE A 41 1.08 -7.97 -5.09
C PHE A 41 -0.23 -7.55 -5.77
N ASN A 42 -0.97 -8.54 -6.26
CA ASN A 42 -2.36 -8.41 -6.69
C ASN A 42 -3.21 -9.47 -5.96
N ASP A 43 -4.22 -9.02 -5.23
CA ASP A 43 -5.10 -9.87 -4.42
C ASP A 43 -6.34 -10.40 -5.17
N GLY A 44 -6.46 -10.09 -6.46
CA GLY A 44 -7.61 -10.37 -7.31
C GLY A 44 -8.58 -9.19 -7.49
N ARG A 45 -8.43 -8.11 -6.70
CA ARG A 45 -9.27 -6.91 -6.75
C ARG A 45 -8.47 -5.61 -6.67
N LEU A 46 -7.45 -5.56 -5.82
CA LEU A 46 -6.60 -4.42 -5.54
C LEU A 46 -5.14 -4.83 -5.75
N THR A 47 -4.33 -3.88 -6.21
CA THR A 47 -2.88 -4.01 -6.17
C THR A 47 -2.31 -3.33 -4.93
N GLY A 48 -1.15 -3.81 -4.50
CA GLY A 48 -0.46 -3.28 -3.35
C GLY A 48 1.02 -3.64 -3.35
N GLY A 49 1.76 -3.16 -2.37
CA GLY A 49 3.22 -3.30 -2.29
C GLY A 49 3.68 -4.06 -1.06
N PHE A 50 4.70 -4.88 -1.21
CA PHE A 50 5.61 -5.25 -0.14
C PHE A 50 6.87 -4.41 -0.28
N ALA A 51 7.08 -3.48 0.65
CA ALA A 51 8.30 -2.69 0.74
C ALA A 51 9.19 -3.24 1.85
N LEU A 52 10.48 -3.47 1.54
CA LEU A 52 11.43 -3.93 2.53
C LEU A 52 11.64 -2.82 3.58
N GLY A 53 11.16 -3.05 4.80
CA GLY A 53 11.29 -2.12 5.91
C GLY A 53 12.69 -2.16 6.49
N GLY A 54 13.45 -1.07 6.38
CA GLY A 54 14.69 -0.91 7.14
C GLY A 54 14.40 -0.99 8.64
N GLN A 55 15.26 -1.68 9.40
CA GLN A 55 15.21 -1.74 10.86
C GLN A 55 15.21 -0.31 11.43
N GLY A 56 14.04 0.27 11.68
CA GLY A 56 13.92 1.65 12.11
C GLY A 56 12.65 2.39 11.69
N ARG A 57 11.90 1.93 10.67
CA ARG A 57 10.51 2.42 10.48
C ARG A 57 9.59 1.71 11.47
N ALA A 58 9.38 2.39 12.59
CA ALA A 58 8.54 2.00 13.70
C ALA A 58 7.15 1.51 13.25
N ALA A 59 6.77 0.32 13.68
CA ALA A 59 5.46 -0.07 14.24
C ALA A 59 4.16 0.60 13.70
N GLY A 60 4.06 0.95 12.42
CA GLY A 60 3.01 1.84 11.94
C GLY A 60 2.32 1.35 10.67
N GLY A 61 1.52 0.29 10.79
CA GLY A 61 0.44 -0.07 9.84
C GLY A 61 0.80 -0.18 8.35
N PRO A 62 -0.19 -0.47 7.50
CA PRO A 62 -0.04 -0.29 6.06
C PRO A 62 0.01 1.20 5.68
N LEU A 63 0.79 1.53 4.66
CA LEU A 63 0.59 2.77 3.89
C LEU A 63 -0.65 2.55 3.02
N VAL A 64 -1.63 3.45 3.13
CA VAL A 64 -2.86 3.42 2.34
C VAL A 64 -2.89 4.61 1.39
N ILE A 65 -3.10 4.35 0.11
CA ILE A 65 -3.23 5.37 -0.93
C ILE A 65 -4.70 5.44 -1.35
N LEU A 66 -5.26 6.65 -1.32
CA LEU A 66 -6.61 6.94 -1.79
C LEU A 66 -6.54 7.60 -3.17
N TYR A 67 -7.35 7.11 -4.11
CA TYR A 67 -7.52 7.77 -5.40
C TYR A 67 -8.39 9.02 -5.24
N ALA A 68 -8.06 10.09 -5.96
CA ALA A 68 -8.89 11.29 -6.02
C ALA A 68 -8.83 11.91 -7.40
N ASP A 69 -10.01 12.18 -7.97
CA ASP A 69 -10.13 12.85 -9.28
C ASP A 69 -9.62 14.31 -9.18
N LYS A 70 -9.79 14.93 -8.00
CA LYS A 70 -9.43 16.32 -7.74
C LYS A 70 -8.66 16.45 -6.43
N LEU A 71 -7.33 16.52 -6.56
CA LEU A 71 -6.41 16.56 -5.41
C LEU A 71 -6.66 17.76 -4.52
N ASP A 72 -6.74 18.98 -5.07
CA ASP A 72 -6.90 20.20 -4.28
C ASP A 72 -8.21 20.22 -3.46
N GLU A 73 -9.31 19.76 -4.06
CA GLU A 73 -10.60 19.65 -3.35
C GLU A 73 -10.53 18.59 -2.25
N THR A 74 -9.86 17.47 -2.53
CA THR A 74 -9.72 16.36 -1.58
C THR A 74 -8.79 16.72 -0.42
N GLN A 75 -7.68 17.40 -0.67
CA GLN A 75 -6.79 17.93 0.35
C GLN A 75 -7.56 18.84 1.32
N ARG A 76 -8.32 19.80 0.79
CA ARG A 76 -9.14 20.70 1.64
C ARG A 76 -10.14 19.92 2.50
N HIS A 77 -10.74 18.85 1.98
CA HIS A 77 -11.61 17.97 2.77
C HIS A 77 -10.86 17.24 3.87
N VAL A 78 -9.67 16.70 3.58
CA VAL A 78 -8.81 16.03 4.56
C VAL A 78 -8.43 16.99 5.69
N GLU A 79 -7.97 18.19 5.36
CA GLU A 79 -7.59 19.23 6.33
C GLU A 79 -8.80 19.67 7.17
N LYS A 80 -9.97 19.89 6.55
CA LYS A 80 -11.21 20.24 7.25
C LYS A 80 -11.68 19.13 8.21
N ALA A 81 -11.39 17.87 7.89
CA ALA A 81 -11.65 16.72 8.77
C ALA A 81 -10.61 16.56 9.90
N GLY A 82 -9.61 17.45 9.99
CA GLY A 82 -8.56 17.41 11.01
C GLY A 82 -7.29 16.66 10.58
N GLY A 83 -7.22 16.21 9.32
CA GLY A 83 -6.00 15.65 8.75
C GLY A 83 -4.89 16.71 8.60
N LYS A 84 -3.64 16.26 8.59
CA LYS A 84 -2.46 17.10 8.39
C LYS A 84 -1.70 16.64 7.14
N ILE A 85 -1.24 17.60 6.35
CA ILE A 85 -0.29 17.36 5.24
C ILE A 85 1.12 17.57 5.80
N VAL A 86 1.99 16.57 5.65
CA VAL A 86 3.35 16.51 6.23
C VAL A 86 4.41 16.32 5.16
#